data_AF-A0A022RTU4-F1
#
_entry.id   AF-A0A022RTU4-F1
#
_cell.length_a   1.000
_cell.length_b   1.000
_cell.length_c   1.000
_cell.angle_alpha   90.00
_cell.angle_beta   90.00
_cell.angle_gamma   90.00
#
_symmetry.space_group_name_H-M   'P 1'
#
loop_
_entity.id
_entity.type
_entity.pdbx_description
1 polymer ?
#
loop_
_entity_poly.entity_id
_entity_poly.type
_entity_poly.pdbx_seq_one_letter_code
_entity_poly.pdbx_strand_id
1 'polypeptide(L)'
;MKVIRMSILLPLIGLLLLATAGTGDAHNITHILAKYPEFSTFNHYLTTTHLAAEINRRRTITVCAVDNSGMSELLSGHYSLYTIKNILRLHIFADYFGSKKLHHITKGSTTTSSLFQATGDASGTFGYVNITNMKGGKIGFTPVVVSDTRPDGQPMATFVKSVEEFPYNISVIQISHILSSPDAEAPTASPTDVNITTLMAEQGCKSFSDLIMADSGVGDTFALSVEGGLTIFCPSDSAVKSFIPSYKNLTSGGKTSLLLCCCPTSCSTRCRRS
;
A
#
# COMPACT_ATOMS: atom_id res chain seq x y z
N MET A 1 33.56 9.42 69.54
CA MET A 1 32.31 8.97 68.87
C MET A 1 31.44 10.18 68.58
N LYS A 2 31.26 10.55 67.31
CA LYS A 2 30.26 11.54 66.89
C LYS A 2 29.74 11.09 65.53
N VAL A 3 28.49 10.64 65.52
CA VAL A 3 27.79 10.08 64.37
C VAL A 3 27.43 11.24 63.44
N ILE A 4 27.95 11.24 62.21
CA ILE A 4 27.59 12.22 61.18
C ILE A 4 26.51 11.58 60.29
N ARG A 5 25.39 12.29 60.18
CA ARG A 5 24.16 11.91 59.50
C ARG A 5 24.33 11.85 57.99
N MET A 6 23.75 10.80 57.39
CA MET A 6 23.34 10.72 55.98
C MET A 6 22.42 11.89 55.63
N SER A 7 22.72 12.62 54.56
CA SER A 7 21.76 13.46 53.85
C SER A 7 22.16 13.54 52.37
N ILE A 8 21.59 12.60 51.61
CA ILE A 8 20.94 12.81 50.31
C ILE A 8 21.68 13.74 49.34
N LEU A 9 22.51 13.17 48.47
CA LEU A 9 22.87 13.76 47.19
C LEU A 9 22.17 12.95 46.10
N LEU A 10 21.16 13.60 45.52
CA LEU A 10 20.31 13.17 44.41
C LEU A 10 21.11 12.50 43.28
N PRO A 11 20.56 11.46 42.63
CA PRO A 11 21.25 10.72 41.59
C PRO A 11 21.39 11.58 40.33
N LEU A 12 22.62 11.81 39.90
CA LEU A 12 22.97 12.29 38.56
C LEU A 12 22.80 11.14 37.55
N ILE A 13 21.58 10.60 37.45
CA ILE A 13 21.19 9.53 36.53
C ILE A 13 19.95 10.05 35.78
N GLY A 14 20.18 11.02 34.90
CA GLY A 14 19.11 11.73 34.21
C GLY A 14 19.61 12.41 32.95
N LEU A 15 20.52 11.77 32.21
CA LEU A 15 21.00 12.31 30.94
C LEU A 15 21.54 11.21 30.00
N LEU A 16 20.66 10.30 29.54
CA LEU A 16 20.81 9.68 28.20
C LEU A 16 19.56 8.88 27.76
N LEU A 17 18.38 9.51 27.78
CA LEU A 17 17.29 9.11 26.89
C LEU A 17 16.83 10.34 26.11
N LEU A 18 17.74 10.92 25.32
CA LEU A 18 17.31 11.53 24.07
C LEU A 18 16.98 10.38 23.13
N ALA A 19 15.78 9.80 23.32
CA ALA A 19 15.11 9.13 22.24
C ALA A 19 14.92 10.20 21.16
N THR A 20 15.84 10.24 20.21
CA THR A 20 15.58 10.86 18.91
C THR A 20 14.43 10.08 18.32
N ALA A 21 13.20 10.48 18.65
CA ALA A 21 12.09 10.31 17.77
C ALA A 21 12.48 11.07 16.52
N GLY A 22 13.18 10.39 15.61
CA GLY A 22 13.39 10.90 14.27
C GLY A 22 12.00 11.19 13.75
N THR A 23 11.67 12.48 13.63
CA THR A 23 10.69 12.94 12.67
C THR A 23 11.29 12.56 11.32
N GLY A 24 11.17 11.29 10.94
CA GLY A 24 11.49 10.86 9.60
C GLY A 24 10.68 11.76 8.70
N ASP A 25 11.33 12.53 7.85
CA ASP A 25 10.66 13.26 6.79
C ASP A 25 9.71 12.26 6.14
N ALA A 26 8.41 12.49 6.32
CA ALA A 26 7.40 11.63 5.75
C ALA A 26 7.51 11.80 4.24
N HIS A 27 8.17 10.85 3.56
CA HIS A 27 8.24 10.91 2.12
C HIS A 27 6.83 10.80 1.57
N ASN A 28 6.58 11.58 0.52
CA ASN A 28 5.36 11.46 -0.25
C ASN A 28 5.71 11.06 -1.67
N ILE A 29 5.47 9.79 -1.99
CA ILE A 29 5.80 9.22 -3.30
C ILE A 29 5.11 9.98 -4.44
N THR A 30 3.88 10.45 -4.24
CA THR A 30 3.16 11.15 -5.32
C THR A 30 3.74 12.52 -5.58
N HIS A 31 4.25 13.19 -4.55
CA HIS A 31 4.96 14.46 -4.67
C HIS A 31 6.35 14.28 -5.29
N ILE A 32 7.07 13.20 -4.96
CA ILE A 32 8.36 12.86 -5.57
C ILE A 32 8.17 12.62 -7.07
N LEU A 33 7.22 11.77 -7.44
CA LEU A 33 6.95 11.43 -8.86
C LEU A 33 6.33 12.60 -9.65
N ALA A 34 5.61 13.52 -9.01
CA ALA A 34 5.04 14.69 -9.69
C ALA A 34 6.09 15.63 -10.30
N LYS A 35 7.36 15.56 -9.84
CA LYS A 35 8.48 16.31 -10.44
C LYS A 35 8.90 15.77 -11.82
N TYR A 36 8.44 14.56 -12.18
CA TYR A 36 8.91 13.79 -13.33
C TYR A 36 7.73 13.41 -14.23
N PRO A 37 7.45 14.18 -15.29
CA PRO A 37 6.30 13.95 -16.16
C PRO A 37 6.28 12.57 -16.83
N GLU A 38 7.45 11.93 -17.01
CA GLU A 38 7.55 10.58 -17.58
C GLU A 38 6.90 9.49 -16.72
N PHE A 39 6.61 9.76 -15.45
CA PHE A 39 5.98 8.83 -14.51
C PHE A 39 4.53 9.21 -14.16
N SER A 40 3.91 10.13 -14.90
CA SER A 40 2.57 10.63 -14.59
C SER A 40 1.51 9.53 -14.52
N THR A 41 1.55 8.56 -15.44
CA THR A 41 0.59 7.45 -15.47
C THR A 41 0.82 6.52 -14.28
N PHE A 42 2.07 6.17 -13.98
CA PHE A 42 2.41 5.37 -12.81
C PHE A 42 1.94 6.04 -11.52
N ASN A 43 2.21 7.34 -11.36
CA ASN A 43 1.78 8.14 -10.21
C ASN A 43 0.25 8.21 -10.06
N HIS A 44 -0.47 8.33 -11.19
CA HIS A 44 -1.92 8.30 -11.21
C HIS A 44 -2.45 6.97 -10.64
N TYR A 45 -1.96 5.83 -11.15
CA TYR A 45 -2.42 4.52 -10.66
C TYR A 45 -2.01 4.23 -9.21
N LEU A 46 -0.85 4.69 -8.75
CA LEU A 46 -0.50 4.63 -7.32
C LEU A 46 -1.53 5.36 -6.45
N THR A 47 -2.06 6.49 -6.94
CA THR A 47 -3.05 7.30 -6.22
C THR A 47 -4.43 6.65 -6.28
N THR A 48 -4.89 6.26 -7.46
CA THR A 48 -6.22 5.66 -7.70
C THR A 48 -6.39 4.33 -6.97
N THR A 49 -5.33 3.52 -6.89
CA THR A 49 -5.35 2.23 -6.16
C THR A 49 -5.12 2.38 -4.65
N HIS A 50 -4.92 3.61 -4.17
CA HIS A 50 -4.52 3.94 -2.79
C HIS A 50 -3.16 3.35 -2.34
N LEU A 51 -2.38 2.75 -3.25
CA LEU A 51 -1.06 2.21 -2.95
C LEU A 51 -0.07 3.30 -2.50
N ALA A 52 -0.23 4.53 -2.97
CA ALA A 52 0.56 5.68 -2.52
C ALA A 52 0.51 5.88 -0.99
N ALA A 53 -0.66 5.69 -0.38
CA ALA A 53 -0.81 5.80 1.07
C ALA A 53 -0.12 4.65 1.81
N GLU A 54 -0.14 3.44 1.23
CA GLU A 54 0.59 2.29 1.76
C GLU A 54 2.11 2.52 1.71
N ILE A 55 2.63 3.05 0.59
CA ILE A 55 4.06 3.38 0.41
C ILE A 55 4.52 4.46 1.41
N ASN A 56 3.74 5.53 1.55
CA ASN A 56 4.09 6.67 2.42
C ASN A 56 4.11 6.32 3.91
N ARG A 57 3.51 5.19 4.32
CA ARG A 57 3.51 4.71 5.71
C ARG A 57 4.72 3.82 6.03
N ARG A 58 5.50 3.40 5.04
CA ARG A 58 6.66 2.52 5.22
C ARG A 58 7.88 3.36 5.59
N ARG A 59 8.68 2.89 6.55
CA ARG A 59 9.92 3.57 7.00
C ARG A 59 11.09 3.39 6.05
N THR A 60 11.09 2.28 5.33
CA THR A 60 12.16 1.90 4.41
C THR A 60 11.48 1.25 3.23
N ILE A 61 11.70 1.79 2.02
CA ILE A 61 11.05 1.28 0.81
C ILE A 61 11.87 1.60 -0.45
N THR A 62 11.75 0.74 -1.46
CA THR A 62 12.19 1.05 -2.83
C THR A 62 10.99 1.01 -3.76
N VAL A 63 10.82 2.06 -4.55
CA VAL A 63 9.79 2.17 -5.59
C VAL A 63 10.44 2.00 -6.94
N CYS A 64 10.16 0.88 -7.61
CA CYS A 64 10.55 0.66 -9.00
C CYS A 64 9.52 1.32 -9.93
N ALA A 65 9.77 2.58 -10.30
CA ALA A 65 8.93 3.32 -11.21
C ALA A 65 9.11 2.82 -12.65
N VAL A 66 7.99 2.76 -13.37
CA VAL A 66 7.95 2.48 -14.81
C VAL A 66 7.41 3.72 -15.50
N ASP A 67 8.01 4.07 -16.64
CA ASP A 67 7.57 5.24 -17.40
C ASP A 67 6.19 5.03 -18.04
N ASN A 68 5.66 6.11 -18.61
CA ASN A 68 4.37 6.09 -19.27
C ASN A 68 4.26 5.08 -20.41
N SER A 69 5.37 4.70 -21.06
CA SER A 69 5.36 3.71 -22.14
C SER A 69 5.19 2.30 -21.59
N GLY A 70 5.94 1.92 -20.55
CA GLY A 70 5.77 0.63 -19.90
C GLY A 70 4.43 0.52 -19.17
N MET A 71 3.91 1.62 -18.61
CA MET A 71 2.54 1.64 -18.09
C MET A 71 1.49 1.44 -19.19
N SER A 72 1.69 2.01 -20.39
CA SER A 72 0.76 1.79 -21.51
C SER A 72 0.71 0.32 -21.93
N GLU A 73 1.85 -0.39 -21.88
CA GLU A 73 1.91 -1.83 -22.14
C GLU A 73 1.07 -2.60 -21.11
N LEU A 74 1.22 -2.32 -19.81
CA LEU A 74 0.41 -2.93 -18.76
C LEU A 74 -1.10 -2.70 -18.97
N LEU A 75 -1.48 -1.45 -19.30
CA LEU A 75 -2.89 -1.08 -19.45
C LEU A 75 -3.56 -1.69 -20.68
N SER A 76 -2.78 -2.08 -21.69
CA SER A 76 -3.30 -2.81 -22.85
C SER A 76 -3.85 -4.20 -22.51
N GLY A 77 -3.44 -4.78 -21.38
CA GLY A 77 -3.93 -6.06 -20.88
C GLY A 77 -5.36 -6.04 -20.31
N HIS A 78 -6.01 -4.87 -20.26
CA HIS A 78 -7.39 -4.70 -19.76
C HIS A 78 -7.65 -5.28 -18.36
N TYR A 79 -6.62 -5.24 -17.49
CA TYR A 79 -6.71 -5.71 -16.12
C TYR A 79 -7.66 -4.84 -15.27
N SER A 80 -8.26 -5.45 -14.25
CA SER A 80 -9.03 -4.73 -13.23
C SER A 80 -8.13 -3.79 -12.42
N LEU A 81 -8.69 -2.74 -11.79
CA LEU A 81 -7.93 -1.86 -10.91
C LEU A 81 -7.27 -2.61 -9.75
N TYR A 82 -7.93 -3.65 -9.25
CA TYR A 82 -7.40 -4.52 -8.21
C TYR A 82 -6.18 -5.31 -8.69
N THR A 83 -6.25 -5.91 -9.88
CA THR A 83 -5.12 -6.62 -10.50
C THR A 83 -3.96 -5.67 -10.77
N ILE A 84 -4.24 -4.47 -11.29
CA ILE A 84 -3.23 -3.41 -11.47
C ILE A 84 -2.57 -3.06 -10.13
N LYS A 85 -3.35 -2.94 -9.04
CA LYS A 85 -2.80 -2.69 -7.70
C LYS A 85 -1.82 -3.78 -7.27
N ASN A 86 -2.13 -5.06 -7.51
CA ASN A 86 -1.25 -6.18 -7.16
C ASN A 86 0.03 -6.21 -7.99
N ILE A 87 -0.08 -5.96 -9.30
CA ILE A 87 1.09 -5.80 -10.17
C ILE A 87 1.96 -4.63 -9.69
N LEU A 88 1.37 -3.48 -9.38
CA LEU A 88 2.12 -2.34 -8.86
C LEU A 88 2.74 -2.62 -7.49
N ARG A 89 2.08 -3.38 -6.61
CA ARG A 89 2.66 -3.82 -5.33
C ARG A 89 3.91 -4.68 -5.53
N LEU A 90 4.01 -5.44 -6.62
CA LEU A 90 5.21 -6.22 -6.97
C LEU A 90 6.41 -5.32 -7.31
N HIS A 91 6.16 -4.09 -7.77
CA HIS A 91 7.20 -3.09 -8.07
C HIS A 91 7.71 -2.34 -6.83
N ILE A 92 7.11 -2.56 -5.67
CA ILE A 92 7.51 -1.86 -4.44
C ILE A 92 8.24 -2.84 -3.53
N PHE A 93 9.54 -2.66 -3.33
CA PHE A 93 10.32 -3.52 -2.45
C PHE A 93 10.28 -3.02 -1.02
N ALA A 94 10.13 -3.95 -0.07
CA ALA A 94 10.09 -3.66 1.36
C ALA A 94 11.44 -3.15 1.91
N ASP A 95 12.54 -3.43 1.20
CA ASP A 95 13.88 -3.01 1.56
C ASP A 95 14.35 -1.78 0.75
N TYR A 96 15.37 -1.08 1.27
CA TYR A 96 16.02 0.01 0.55
C TYR A 96 17.09 -0.51 -0.42
N PHE A 97 16.96 -0.15 -1.70
CA PHE A 97 17.92 -0.37 -2.77
C PHE A 97 18.11 0.93 -3.56
N GLY A 98 19.19 1.65 -3.24
CA GLY A 98 19.70 2.74 -4.05
C GLY A 98 20.66 2.26 -5.14
N SER A 99 20.99 3.14 -6.09
CA SER A 99 21.88 2.84 -7.21
C SER A 99 23.21 2.21 -6.76
N LYS A 100 23.84 2.76 -5.71
CA LYS A 100 25.11 2.23 -5.17
C LYS A 100 24.96 0.81 -4.63
N LYS A 101 23.88 0.53 -3.90
CA LYS A 101 23.62 -0.80 -3.31
C LYS A 101 23.35 -1.84 -4.39
N LEU A 102 22.62 -1.46 -5.44
CA LEU A 102 22.34 -2.33 -6.58
C LEU A 102 23.62 -2.75 -7.33
N HIS A 103 24.52 -1.80 -7.60
CA HIS A 103 25.79 -2.10 -8.28
C HIS A 103 26.81 -2.82 -7.37
N HIS A 104 26.63 -2.77 -6.05
CA HIS A 104 27.49 -3.44 -5.07
C HIS A 104 26.97 -4.81 -4.62
N ILE A 105 26.04 -5.44 -5.35
CA ILE A 105 25.60 -6.80 -5.05
C ILE A 105 26.78 -7.76 -5.27
N THR A 106 27.42 -8.19 -4.17
CA THR A 106 28.69 -8.92 -4.16
C THR A 106 28.57 -10.40 -4.58
N LYS A 107 27.43 -11.04 -4.30
CA LYS A 107 27.17 -12.44 -4.67
C LYS A 107 26.56 -12.61 -6.06
N GLY A 108 26.54 -11.54 -6.87
CA GLY A 108 25.93 -11.54 -8.20
C GLY A 108 24.40 -11.54 -8.21
N SER A 109 23.73 -12.03 -7.17
CA SER A 109 22.27 -11.93 -7.03
C SER A 109 21.85 -11.79 -5.56
N THR A 110 20.70 -11.16 -5.34
CA THR A 110 20.02 -11.05 -4.04
C THR A 110 18.52 -11.08 -4.24
N THR A 111 17.77 -11.60 -3.28
CA THR A 111 16.31 -11.67 -3.34
C THR A 111 15.71 -10.70 -2.33
N THR A 112 14.68 -9.97 -2.74
CA THR A 112 13.94 -9.06 -1.85
C THR A 112 12.44 -9.34 -1.91
N SER A 113 11.75 -9.00 -0.82
CA SER A 113 10.29 -9.09 -0.74
C SER A 113 9.65 -7.81 -1.28
N SER A 114 8.58 -7.96 -2.05
CA SER A 114 7.75 -6.83 -2.46
C SER A 114 6.60 -6.58 -1.47
N LEU A 115 5.90 -5.45 -1.64
CA LEU A 115 4.65 -5.23 -0.93
C LEU A 115 3.56 -6.23 -1.34
N PHE A 116 3.66 -6.85 -2.52
CA PHE A 116 2.75 -7.92 -2.91
C PHE A 116 2.95 -9.15 -2.00
N GLN A 117 4.20 -9.52 -1.70
CA GLN A 117 4.46 -10.58 -0.71
C GLN A 117 3.87 -10.26 0.67
N ALA A 118 3.91 -8.99 1.08
CA ALA A 118 3.42 -8.55 2.37
C ALA A 118 1.89 -8.57 2.51
N THR A 119 1.14 -8.75 1.41
CA THR A 119 -0.32 -8.93 1.46
C THR A 119 -0.72 -10.31 1.96
N GLY A 120 0.12 -11.33 1.73
CA GLY A 120 -0.24 -12.73 1.91
C GLY A 120 -1.00 -13.35 0.73
N ASP A 121 -1.36 -12.56 -0.29
CA ASP A 121 -2.07 -13.04 -1.49
C ASP A 121 -1.12 -13.79 -2.45
N ALA A 122 0.19 -13.60 -2.33
CA ALA A 122 1.20 -14.28 -3.14
C ALA A 122 1.39 -15.73 -2.68
N SER A 123 1.27 -16.68 -3.61
CA SER A 123 1.53 -18.09 -3.32
C SER A 123 3.02 -18.32 -3.07
N GLY A 124 3.35 -18.83 -1.87
CA GLY A 124 4.71 -19.17 -1.49
C GLY A 124 5.67 -17.98 -1.59
N THR A 125 6.51 -17.98 -2.63
CA THR A 125 7.56 -16.97 -2.87
C THR A 125 7.28 -16.06 -4.07
N PHE A 126 6.06 -16.04 -4.61
CA PHE A 126 5.78 -15.30 -5.85
C PHE A 126 5.67 -13.78 -5.71
N GLY A 127 5.73 -13.27 -4.48
CA GLY A 127 5.89 -11.84 -4.21
C GLY A 127 7.35 -11.42 -4.07
N TYR A 128 8.32 -12.34 -4.20
CA TYR A 128 9.74 -12.00 -4.16
C TYR A 128 10.28 -11.65 -5.55
N VAL A 129 11.29 -10.79 -5.55
CA VAL A 129 11.99 -10.37 -6.78
C VAL A 129 13.49 -10.62 -6.60
N ASN A 130 14.07 -11.31 -7.58
CA ASN A 130 15.51 -11.52 -7.69
C ASN A 130 16.15 -10.31 -8.39
N ILE A 131 17.12 -9.71 -7.72
CA ILE A 131 17.94 -8.61 -8.22
C ILE A 131 19.30 -9.18 -8.57
N THR A 132 19.65 -9.16 -9.86
CA THR A 132 20.86 -9.80 -10.38
C THR A 132 21.79 -8.76 -11.00
N ASN A 133 23.04 -8.75 -10.57
CA ASN A 133 24.11 -8.01 -11.21
C ASN A 133 24.64 -8.84 -12.38
N MET A 134 24.30 -8.41 -13.59
CA MET A 134 24.66 -9.09 -14.83
C MET A 134 26.05 -8.68 -15.32
N LYS A 135 26.58 -9.46 -16.25
CA LYS A 135 27.79 -9.09 -17.00
C LYS A 135 27.59 -7.72 -17.66
N GLY A 136 28.59 -6.85 -17.50
CA GLY A 136 28.54 -5.47 -17.99
C GLY A 136 27.95 -4.45 -17.00
N GLY A 137 27.75 -4.83 -15.74
CA GLY A 137 27.29 -3.91 -14.67
C GLY A 137 25.80 -3.53 -14.77
N LYS A 138 25.04 -4.21 -15.63
CA LYS A 138 23.59 -4.04 -15.74
C LYS A 138 22.90 -4.78 -14.59
N ILE A 139 21.92 -4.12 -13.97
CA ILE A 139 21.14 -4.73 -12.90
C ILE A 139 19.80 -5.19 -13.49
N GLY A 140 19.50 -6.49 -13.34
CA GLY A 140 18.25 -7.11 -13.76
C GLY A 140 17.34 -7.40 -12.57
N PHE A 141 16.03 -7.31 -12.81
CA PHE A 141 14.97 -7.62 -11.85
C PHE A 141 14.08 -8.71 -12.42
N THR A 142 13.90 -9.79 -11.67
CA THR A 142 13.13 -10.96 -12.12
C THR A 142 12.20 -11.41 -10.99
N PRO A 143 10.87 -11.35 -11.17
CA PRO A 143 9.93 -11.95 -10.22
C PRO A 143 10.18 -13.44 -10.05
N VAL A 144 10.07 -13.95 -8.83
CA VAL A 144 10.17 -15.39 -8.54
C VAL A 144 8.85 -16.05 -8.91
N VAL A 145 8.91 -17.15 -9.68
CA VAL A 145 7.74 -17.93 -10.14
C VAL A 145 8.10 -19.43 -10.10
N VAL A 146 7.10 -20.35 -10.14
CA VAL A 146 7.35 -21.82 -10.01
C VAL A 146 8.13 -22.39 -11.20
N SER A 147 8.18 -21.69 -12.33
CA SER A 147 9.10 -21.98 -13.43
C SER A 147 10.22 -20.94 -13.46
N ASP A 148 11.47 -21.36 -13.19
CA ASP A 148 12.66 -20.52 -13.41
C ASP A 148 12.75 -19.98 -14.86
N THR A 149 11.99 -20.62 -15.75
CA THR A 149 11.63 -20.11 -17.07
C THR A 149 10.58 -19.01 -16.91
N ARG A 150 11.05 -17.79 -17.09
CA ARG A 150 10.23 -16.67 -17.51
C ARG A 150 9.32 -17.10 -18.67
N PRO A 151 8.06 -16.62 -18.75
CA PRO A 151 7.25 -16.82 -19.95
C PRO A 151 8.06 -16.42 -21.19
N ASP A 152 8.22 -17.36 -22.12
CA ASP A 152 9.08 -17.19 -23.30
C ASP A 152 8.77 -15.86 -24.00
N GLY A 153 9.79 -15.02 -24.16
CA GLY A 153 9.70 -13.78 -24.94
C GLY A 153 9.46 -12.48 -24.15
N GLN A 154 9.15 -12.51 -22.84
CA GLN A 154 9.10 -11.25 -22.09
C GLN A 154 10.54 -10.65 -21.93
N PRO A 155 10.74 -9.32 -22.02
CA PRO A 155 12.05 -8.64 -21.95
C PRO A 155 12.46 -8.21 -20.52
N MET A 156 13.66 -8.54 -20.06
CA MET A 156 13.96 -8.51 -18.61
C MET A 156 13.97 -7.07 -18.11
N ALA A 157 13.30 -6.83 -16.98
CA ALA A 157 13.32 -5.52 -16.36
C ALA A 157 14.74 -5.21 -15.89
N THR A 158 15.27 -4.07 -16.30
CA THR A 158 16.63 -3.62 -15.99
C THR A 158 16.60 -2.26 -15.35
N PHE A 159 17.55 -2.00 -14.46
CA PHE A 159 17.78 -0.67 -13.91
C PHE A 159 18.14 0.31 -15.04
N VAL A 160 17.41 1.43 -15.10
CA VAL A 160 17.65 2.51 -16.08
C VAL A 160 18.39 3.66 -15.41
N LYS A 161 17.79 4.26 -14.39
CA LYS A 161 18.36 5.39 -13.65
C LYS A 161 17.84 5.44 -12.22
N SER A 162 18.57 6.13 -11.35
CA SER A 162 18.04 6.61 -10.08
C SER A 162 17.24 7.88 -10.34
N VAL A 163 16.01 7.95 -9.80
CA VAL A 163 15.12 9.10 -9.95
C VAL A 163 15.28 10.01 -8.74
N GLU A 164 15.10 9.45 -7.54
CA GLU A 164 15.26 10.19 -6.29
C GLU A 164 15.70 9.20 -5.20
N GLU A 165 16.71 9.56 -4.41
CA GLU A 165 17.18 8.72 -3.31
C GLU A 165 17.29 9.53 -2.02
N PHE A 166 16.53 9.13 -1.01
CA PHE A 166 16.69 9.57 0.37
C PHE A 166 17.24 8.40 1.18
N PRO A 167 18.56 8.40 1.48
CA PRO A 167 19.23 7.27 2.10
C PRO A 167 18.51 6.76 3.35
N TYR A 168 18.32 5.44 3.42
CA TYR A 168 17.66 4.71 4.52
C TYR A 168 16.16 4.97 4.69
N ASN A 169 15.54 5.81 3.84
CA ASN A 169 14.11 6.12 3.89
C ASN A 169 13.37 5.62 2.64
N ILE A 170 13.57 6.28 1.50
CA ILE A 170 12.94 5.91 0.23
C ILE A 170 13.93 6.00 -0.93
N SER A 171 13.91 5.01 -1.81
CA SER A 171 14.61 5.03 -3.08
C SER A 171 13.59 4.90 -4.20
N VAL A 172 13.60 5.83 -5.16
CA VAL A 172 12.81 5.75 -6.39
C VAL A 172 13.77 5.52 -7.53
N ILE A 173 13.63 4.36 -8.17
CA ILE A 173 14.46 3.95 -9.30
C ILE A 173 13.58 3.68 -10.51
N GLN A 174 14.07 3.99 -11.70
CA GLN A 174 13.40 3.60 -12.93
C GLN A 174 13.87 2.22 -13.37
N ILE A 175 12.91 1.36 -13.72
CA ILE A 175 13.16 0.09 -14.40
C ILE A 175 12.57 0.12 -15.82
N SER A 176 13.10 -0.72 -16.71
CA SER A 176 12.75 -0.69 -18.13
C SER A 176 11.43 -1.35 -18.50
N HIS A 177 10.98 -2.36 -17.72
CA HIS A 177 9.78 -3.14 -18.04
C HIS A 177 9.00 -3.46 -16.77
N ILE A 178 7.71 -3.75 -16.95
CA ILE A 178 6.78 -4.13 -15.88
C ILE A 178 7.23 -5.45 -15.25
N LEU A 179 7.28 -5.48 -13.92
CA LEU A 179 7.40 -6.71 -13.13
C LEU A 179 6.03 -7.33 -12.98
N SER A 180 5.86 -8.53 -13.53
CA SER A 180 4.59 -9.26 -13.44
C SER A 180 4.81 -10.70 -13.04
N SER A 181 3.84 -11.29 -12.36
CA SER A 181 3.81 -12.70 -12.01
C SER A 181 2.40 -13.25 -12.21
N PRO A 182 2.22 -14.56 -12.48
CA PRO A 182 0.90 -15.16 -12.65
C PRO A 182 -0.05 -14.87 -11.49
N ASP A 183 0.44 -14.83 -10.26
CA ASP A 183 -0.37 -14.53 -9.08
C ASP A 183 -0.75 -13.04 -8.98
N ALA A 184 0.12 -12.14 -9.42
CA ALA A 184 -0.19 -10.72 -9.47
C ALA A 184 -1.19 -10.40 -10.60
N GLU A 185 -1.11 -11.13 -11.71
CA GLU A 185 -2.03 -11.03 -12.85
C GLU A 185 -3.34 -11.80 -12.65
N ALA A 186 -3.30 -12.85 -11.83
CA ALA A 186 -4.46 -13.67 -11.58
C ALA A 186 -5.59 -12.77 -11.10
N PRO A 187 -6.78 -12.87 -11.72
CA PRO A 187 -7.97 -12.39 -11.07
C PRO A 187 -8.19 -13.30 -9.86
N THR A 188 -7.64 -12.92 -8.71
CA THR A 188 -8.28 -13.33 -7.45
C THR A 188 -9.69 -12.76 -7.52
N ALA A 189 -10.68 -13.53 -7.06
CA ALA A 189 -12.10 -13.17 -7.15
C ALA A 189 -12.25 -11.69 -6.84
N SER A 190 -12.55 -10.90 -7.87
CA SER A 190 -12.64 -9.45 -7.74
C SER A 190 -13.63 -9.23 -6.61
N PRO A 191 -13.32 -8.40 -5.61
CA PRO A 191 -14.21 -8.28 -4.47
C PRO A 191 -15.55 -7.63 -4.88
N THR A 192 -15.72 -7.21 -6.14
CA THR A 192 -17.02 -6.91 -6.77
C THR A 192 -17.99 -8.10 -6.87
N ASP A 193 -17.54 -9.35 -6.85
CA ASP A 193 -18.41 -10.53 -6.72
C ASP A 193 -18.84 -10.79 -5.27
N VAL A 194 -18.21 -10.10 -4.32
CA VAL A 194 -18.56 -10.19 -2.91
C VAL A 194 -19.68 -9.19 -2.66
N ASN A 195 -20.91 -9.70 -2.58
CA ASN A 195 -22.04 -8.90 -2.11
C ASN A 195 -21.79 -8.54 -0.64
N ILE A 196 -21.12 -7.41 -0.39
CA ILE A 196 -20.61 -6.98 0.92
C ILE A 196 -21.73 -7.00 1.96
N THR A 197 -22.95 -6.64 1.54
CA THR A 197 -24.15 -6.63 2.38
C THR A 197 -24.50 -8.03 2.90
N THR A 198 -24.32 -9.05 2.07
CA THR A 198 -24.46 -10.46 2.47
C THR A 198 -23.38 -10.86 3.49
N LEU A 199 -22.12 -10.50 3.26
CA LEU A 199 -21.05 -10.77 4.24
C LEU A 199 -21.31 -10.06 5.58
N MET A 200 -21.76 -8.81 5.54
CA MET A 200 -22.11 -8.05 6.74
C MET A 200 -23.27 -8.71 7.49
N ALA A 201 -24.27 -9.22 6.77
CA ALA A 201 -25.37 -9.97 7.37
C ALA A 201 -24.87 -11.27 8.03
N GLU A 202 -23.97 -12.01 7.39
CA GLU A 202 -23.38 -13.25 7.93
C GLU A 202 -22.50 -13.02 9.16
N GLN A 203 -21.81 -11.87 9.24
CA GLN A 203 -20.95 -11.50 10.37
C GLN A 203 -21.70 -10.80 11.53
N GLY A 204 -23.04 -10.74 11.49
CA GLY A 204 -23.86 -10.26 12.61
C GLY A 204 -24.12 -8.74 12.66
N CYS A 205 -23.94 -8.05 11.53
CA CYS A 205 -24.26 -6.63 11.36
C CYS A 205 -25.30 -6.38 10.26
N LYS A 206 -26.28 -7.27 10.16
CA LYS A 206 -27.37 -7.20 9.18
C LYS A 206 -28.13 -5.87 9.26
N SER A 207 -28.43 -5.39 10.46
CA SER A 207 -29.18 -4.13 10.66
C SER A 207 -28.42 -2.93 10.11
N PHE A 208 -27.09 -2.96 10.13
CA PHE A 208 -26.25 -1.93 9.52
C PHE A 208 -26.23 -2.04 8.00
N SER A 209 -26.11 -3.26 7.47
CA SER A 209 -26.22 -3.55 6.04
C SER A 209 -27.55 -3.05 5.45
N ASP A 210 -28.67 -3.32 6.14
CA ASP A 210 -30.01 -2.88 5.71
C ASP A 210 -30.10 -1.34 5.63
N LEU A 211 -29.42 -0.60 6.53
CA LEU A 211 -29.36 0.87 6.48
C LEU A 211 -28.53 1.39 5.31
N ILE A 212 -27.45 0.70 4.95
CA ILE A 212 -26.64 1.02 3.75
C ILE A 212 -27.46 0.78 2.48
N MET A 213 -28.16 -0.35 2.39
CA MET A 213 -29.00 -0.66 1.22
C MET A 213 -30.19 0.28 1.07
N ALA A 214 -30.67 0.87 2.16
CA ALA A 214 -31.75 1.86 2.13
C ALA A 214 -31.33 3.22 1.54
N ASP A 215 -30.04 3.52 1.45
CA ASP A 215 -29.48 4.74 0.83
C ASP A 215 -28.58 4.34 -0.35
N SER A 216 -29.13 4.44 -1.57
CA SER A 216 -28.42 4.01 -2.79
C SER A 216 -27.09 4.74 -2.99
N GLY A 217 -26.99 6.02 -2.58
CA GLY A 217 -25.74 6.77 -2.70
C GLY A 217 -24.64 6.27 -1.76
N VAL A 218 -25.01 5.75 -0.58
CA VAL A 218 -24.07 5.07 0.33
C VAL A 218 -23.72 3.69 -0.21
N GLY A 219 -24.70 2.91 -0.66
CA GLY A 219 -24.48 1.59 -1.27
C GLY A 219 -23.47 1.63 -2.41
N ASP A 220 -23.64 2.55 -3.36
CA ASP A 220 -22.73 2.74 -4.49
C ASP A 220 -21.32 3.13 -4.02
N THR A 221 -21.21 3.98 -3.00
CA THR A 221 -19.91 4.40 -2.44
C THR A 221 -19.16 3.22 -1.83
N PHE A 222 -19.87 2.33 -1.11
CA PHE A 222 -19.27 1.12 -0.55
C PHE A 222 -18.86 0.16 -1.66
N ALA A 223 -19.70 -0.06 -2.67
CA ALA A 223 -19.38 -0.91 -3.82
C ALA A 223 -18.14 -0.41 -4.60
N LEU A 224 -18.03 0.88 -4.88
CA LEU A 224 -16.87 1.47 -5.54
C LEU A 224 -15.60 1.40 -4.68
N SER A 225 -15.75 1.49 -3.35
CA SER A 225 -14.61 1.43 -2.43
C SER A 225 -14.02 0.02 -2.31
N VAL A 226 -14.76 -1.02 -2.71
CA VAL A 226 -14.28 -2.41 -2.71
C VAL A 226 -13.09 -2.58 -3.64
N GLU A 227 -13.12 -1.97 -4.82
CA GLU A 227 -12.06 -2.09 -5.82
C GLU A 227 -10.70 -1.57 -5.32
N GLY A 228 -10.72 -0.57 -4.43
CA GLY A 228 -9.53 0.03 -3.82
C GLY A 228 -9.01 -0.68 -2.56
N GLY A 229 -9.74 -1.67 -2.04
CA GLY A 229 -9.52 -2.28 -0.72
C GLY A 229 -10.34 -1.58 0.36
N LEU A 230 -11.45 -2.21 0.76
CA LEU A 230 -12.40 -1.69 1.72
C LEU A 230 -12.17 -2.25 3.13
N THR A 231 -12.24 -1.39 4.14
CA THR A 231 -12.32 -1.78 5.55
C THR A 231 -13.60 -1.17 6.12
N ILE A 232 -14.44 -1.95 6.78
CA ILE A 232 -15.70 -1.47 7.36
C ILE A 232 -15.68 -1.76 8.85
N PHE A 233 -15.99 -0.75 9.66
CA PHE A 233 -16.36 -0.99 11.05
C PHE A 233 -17.83 -1.39 11.09
N CYS A 234 -18.09 -2.68 11.32
CA CYS A 234 -19.45 -3.21 11.39
C CYS A 234 -19.99 -3.15 12.82
N PRO A 235 -20.87 -2.18 13.16
CA PRO A 235 -21.54 -2.18 14.46
C PRO A 235 -22.48 -3.39 14.56
N SER A 236 -22.55 -4.00 15.74
CA SER A 236 -23.46 -5.12 15.99
C SER A 236 -24.92 -4.69 15.84
N ASP A 237 -25.79 -5.64 15.51
CA ASP A 237 -27.23 -5.39 15.39
C ASP A 237 -27.84 -4.79 16.66
N SER A 238 -27.34 -5.17 17.85
CA SER A 238 -27.82 -4.59 19.12
C SER A 238 -27.45 -3.11 19.27
N ALA A 239 -26.25 -2.72 18.82
CA ALA A 239 -25.80 -1.34 18.83
C ALA A 239 -26.62 -0.50 17.84
N VAL A 240 -26.83 -1.01 16.62
CA VAL A 240 -27.66 -0.33 15.61
C VAL A 240 -29.08 -0.16 16.09
N LYS A 241 -29.72 -1.23 16.60
CA LYS A 241 -31.11 -1.20 17.09
C LYS A 241 -31.31 -0.18 18.20
N SER A 242 -30.35 -0.08 19.13
CA SER A 242 -30.37 0.92 20.20
C SER A 242 -30.24 2.35 19.68
N PHE A 243 -29.59 2.53 18.52
CA PHE A 243 -29.34 3.84 17.91
C PHE A 243 -30.41 4.27 16.87
N ILE A 244 -31.25 3.36 16.37
CA ILE A 244 -32.31 3.65 15.38
C ILE A 244 -33.19 4.89 15.74
N PRO A 245 -33.61 5.11 17.00
CA PRO A 245 -34.41 6.28 17.35
C PRO A 245 -33.68 7.60 17.04
N SER A 246 -32.39 7.68 17.39
CA SER A 246 -31.53 8.82 17.09
C SER A 246 -31.28 8.96 15.59
N TYR A 247 -31.04 7.83 14.91
CA TYR A 247 -30.83 7.80 13.46
C TYR A 247 -32.01 8.38 12.68
N LYS A 248 -33.25 8.06 13.07
CA LYS A 248 -34.46 8.57 12.42
C LYS A 248 -34.58 10.10 12.50
N ASN A 249 -34.09 10.69 13.58
CA ASN A 249 -34.12 12.14 13.84
C ASN A 249 -33.02 12.93 13.10
N LEU A 250 -32.11 12.24 12.41
CA LEU A 250 -31.07 12.88 11.60
C LEU A 250 -31.64 13.41 10.28
N THR A 251 -31.05 14.50 9.79
CA THR A 251 -31.24 14.98 8.42
C THR A 251 -30.72 13.94 7.42
N SER A 252 -31.18 13.98 6.16
CA SER A 252 -30.69 13.08 5.11
C SER A 252 -29.15 13.13 5.00
N GLY A 253 -28.55 14.33 5.01
CA GLY A 253 -27.10 14.48 5.03
C GLY A 253 -26.41 13.89 6.27
N GLY A 254 -27.05 14.00 7.45
CA GLY A 254 -26.55 13.41 8.69
C GLY A 254 -26.57 11.88 8.67
N LYS A 255 -27.62 11.28 8.07
CA LYS A 255 -27.73 9.82 7.89
C LYS A 255 -26.62 9.30 6.98
N THR A 256 -26.46 9.90 5.80
CA THR A 256 -25.40 9.54 4.85
C THR A 256 -24.00 9.70 5.44
N SER A 257 -23.72 10.82 6.13
CA SER A 257 -22.40 11.04 6.75
C SER A 257 -22.09 10.07 7.88
N LEU A 258 -23.09 9.67 8.68
CA LEU A 258 -22.91 8.68 9.73
C LEU A 258 -22.59 7.29 9.14
N LEU A 259 -23.33 6.86 8.12
CA LEU A 259 -23.09 5.57 7.46
C LEU A 259 -21.71 5.52 6.77
N LEU A 260 -21.31 6.62 6.13
CA LEU A 260 -19.98 6.75 5.52
C LEU A 260 -18.84 6.83 6.56
N CYS A 261 -19.08 7.33 7.76
CA CYS A 261 -18.06 7.40 8.82
C CYS A 261 -17.52 6.00 9.20
N CYS A 262 -18.37 4.96 9.10
CA CYS A 262 -17.98 3.57 9.31
C CYS A 262 -17.08 3.01 8.20
N CYS A 263 -16.86 3.76 7.12
CA CYS A 263 -15.94 3.50 6.02
C CYS A 263 -14.73 4.47 6.10
N PRO A 264 -13.56 4.03 6.62
CA PRO A 264 -12.41 4.89 6.87
C PRO A 264 -11.85 5.57 5.61
N THR A 265 -12.01 4.94 4.44
CA THR A 265 -11.56 5.48 3.15
C THR A 265 -12.36 6.72 2.74
N SER A 266 -13.63 6.83 3.17
CA SER A 266 -14.51 7.97 2.85
C SER A 266 -14.49 9.09 3.90
N CYS A 267 -14.04 8.79 5.13
CA CYS A 267 -13.97 9.75 6.23
C CYS A 267 -12.94 10.87 5.97
N SER A 268 -11.88 10.56 5.21
CA SER A 268 -10.86 11.52 4.75
C SER A 268 -11.43 12.63 3.85
N THR A 269 -12.36 12.28 2.95
CA THR A 269 -12.81 13.18 1.87
C THR A 269 -13.90 14.14 2.32
N ARG A 270 -14.74 13.74 3.29
CA ARG A 270 -15.91 14.54 3.70
C ARG A 270 -15.66 15.44 4.92
N CYS A 271 -14.68 15.12 5.78
CA CYS A 271 -14.23 16.03 6.85
C CYS A 271 -13.59 17.33 6.33
N ARG A 272 -13.27 17.43 5.02
CA ARG A 272 -12.73 18.65 4.41
C ARG A 272 -13.79 19.62 3.87
N ARG A 273 -15.09 19.27 3.94
CA ARG A 273 -16.21 20.07 3.42
C ARG A 273 -17.34 20.32 4.43
N SER A 274 -17.05 20.21 5.73
CA SER A 274 -17.98 20.60 6.79
C SER A 274 -17.42 21.77 7.56
#